data_AF-A0A8T4T0R8-F1
#
_entry.id   AF-A0A8T4T0R8-F1
#
_cell.length_a   1.000
_cell.length_b   1.000
_cell.length_c   1.000
_cell.angle_alpha   90.00
_cell.angle_beta   90.00
_cell.angle_gamma   90.00
#
_symmetry.space_group_name_H-M   'P 1'
#
loop_
_entity.id
_entity.type
_entity.pdbx_description
1 polymer ?
#
loop_
_entity_poly.entity_id
_entity_poly.type
_entity_poly.pdbx_seq_one_letter_code
_entity_poly.pdbx_strand_id
1 'polypeptide(L)'
;MAFVLVLGIVGSFVFAAPKVCNNGIDDDNDGLVDYANDPGCSNSRDNTEISATLVCDNGLDEVNDADAVADFRLSNGDAGCTSVTDSNEVNAICDDTIDNLDTDNIADYPNDLGCSSYSDNDEIDGACDDTLDSLDRDNLIDYPSDLGCANYADNNEIDGMCDDSVDDASDLDVLADASDPGCSSFSDTSEIGQCEDSLDNDGDGFIDYLYLDSKCTSYGDDDESPRDFCNDNDGGINVNTIGIVTGDDESVSFSFSDTCIDTTYLTEYYCGWYSQDYMPLSTNRTCIVNGTTMCSSGRCV
;
A
#
# COMPACT_ATOMS: atom_id res chain seq x y z
N MET A 1 -57.31 90.31 -31.03
CA MET A 1 -57.47 89.69 -32.35
C MET A 1 -57.02 88.24 -32.24
N ALA A 2 -57.91 87.33 -32.63
CA ALA A 2 -57.73 85.89 -32.85
C ALA A 2 -57.18 85.02 -31.70
N PHE A 3 -58.09 84.44 -30.92
CA PHE A 3 -57.90 83.14 -30.27
C PHE A 3 -57.85 82.07 -31.36
N VAL A 4 -56.73 81.37 -31.53
CA VAL A 4 -56.65 80.15 -32.34
C VAL A 4 -56.73 78.97 -31.37
N LEU A 5 -57.87 78.31 -31.38
CA LEU A 5 -58.12 77.04 -30.69
C LEU A 5 -57.40 75.94 -31.47
N VAL A 6 -56.24 75.49 -31.01
CA VAL A 6 -55.65 74.23 -31.46
C VAL A 6 -56.13 73.14 -30.50
N LEU A 7 -57.03 72.28 -30.98
CA LEU A 7 -57.42 71.04 -30.28
C LEU A 7 -56.16 70.19 -30.09
N GLY A 8 -55.64 70.16 -28.87
CA GLY A 8 -54.62 69.21 -28.46
C GLY A 8 -55.24 67.82 -28.33
N ILE A 9 -54.88 66.93 -29.26
CA ILE A 9 -55.12 65.50 -29.13
C ILE A 9 -54.19 65.01 -28.03
N VAL A 10 -54.69 64.90 -26.79
CA VAL A 10 -54.02 64.11 -25.75
C VAL A 10 -54.24 62.63 -26.07
N GLY A 11 -53.52 62.15 -27.08
CA GLY A 11 -53.28 60.72 -27.22
C GLY A 11 -52.54 60.28 -25.97
N SER A 12 -53.20 59.47 -25.13
CA SER A 12 -52.51 58.73 -24.09
C SER A 12 -51.55 57.77 -24.80
N PHE A 13 -50.31 58.20 -24.99
CA PHE A 13 -49.21 57.30 -25.30
C PHE A 13 -49.06 56.42 -24.07
N VAL A 14 -49.71 55.26 -24.10
CA VAL A 14 -49.28 54.13 -23.30
C VAL A 14 -47.90 53.79 -23.86
N PHE A 15 -46.85 54.37 -23.28
CA PHE A 15 -45.51 53.82 -23.42
C PHE A 15 -45.61 52.43 -22.79
N ALA A 16 -45.82 51.41 -23.63
CA ALA A 16 -45.59 50.05 -23.19
C ALA A 16 -44.14 50.02 -22.69
N ALA A 17 -43.93 49.62 -21.44
CA ALA A 17 -42.58 49.42 -20.94
C ALA A 17 -41.82 48.54 -21.95
N PRO A 18 -40.58 48.90 -22.30
CA PRO A 18 -39.76 48.05 -23.15
C PRO A 18 -39.71 46.64 -22.55
N LYS A 19 -39.67 45.65 -23.44
CA LYS A 19 -39.52 44.24 -23.06
C LYS A 19 -38.10 44.02 -22.57
N VAL A 20 -37.88 43.03 -21.71
CA VAL A 20 -36.59 42.76 -21.06
C VAL A 20 -35.50 42.69 -22.13
N CYS A 21 -35.68 41.82 -23.12
CA CYS A 21 -34.85 41.69 -24.32
C CYS A 21 -34.82 42.86 -25.33
N ASN A 22 -35.27 44.06 -24.96
CA ASN A 22 -35.18 45.28 -25.80
C ASN A 22 -35.27 46.55 -24.95
N ASN A 23 -34.72 46.54 -23.74
CA ASN A 23 -34.71 47.68 -22.83
C ASN A 23 -33.31 48.32 -22.66
N GLY A 24 -32.26 47.70 -23.19
CA GLY A 24 -30.88 48.18 -23.13
C GLY A 24 -30.16 47.90 -21.80
N ILE A 25 -30.67 46.99 -20.99
CA ILE A 25 -30.17 46.58 -19.68
C ILE A 25 -29.85 45.08 -19.75
N ASP A 26 -28.84 44.67 -18.99
CA ASP A 26 -28.54 43.28 -18.66
C ASP A 26 -29.35 42.96 -17.38
N ASP A 27 -30.53 42.37 -17.54
CA ASP A 27 -31.52 42.14 -16.49
C ASP A 27 -31.23 40.87 -15.66
N ASP A 28 -30.46 39.90 -16.17
CA ASP A 28 -30.03 38.68 -15.46
C ASP A 28 -28.53 38.66 -15.07
N ASN A 29 -27.77 39.66 -15.49
CA ASN A 29 -26.40 39.95 -15.08
C ASN A 29 -25.38 38.90 -15.59
N ASP A 30 -25.60 38.38 -16.80
CA ASP A 30 -24.73 37.45 -17.52
C ASP A 30 -23.68 38.19 -18.40
N GLY A 31 -23.79 39.52 -18.54
CA GLY A 31 -22.92 40.36 -19.35
C GLY A 31 -23.33 40.51 -20.81
N LEU A 32 -24.43 39.89 -21.21
CA LEU A 32 -25.08 40.00 -22.50
C LEU A 32 -26.30 40.91 -22.33
N VAL A 33 -26.70 41.55 -23.42
CA VAL A 33 -27.75 42.59 -23.38
C VAL A 33 -28.63 42.45 -24.58
N ASP A 34 -29.92 42.30 -24.33
CA ASP A 34 -31.01 42.32 -25.30
C ASP A 34 -30.88 41.31 -26.46
N TYR A 35 -32.00 41.17 -27.17
CA TYR A 35 -32.09 40.34 -28.37
C TYR A 35 -31.02 40.66 -29.44
N ALA A 36 -30.42 39.59 -29.95
CA ALA A 36 -29.35 39.47 -30.96
C ALA A 36 -27.92 39.30 -30.40
N ASN A 37 -27.67 39.67 -29.15
CA ASN A 37 -26.41 39.40 -28.47
C ASN A 37 -26.56 38.45 -27.28
N ASP A 38 -27.75 38.45 -26.68
CA ASP A 38 -28.16 37.58 -25.59
C ASP A 38 -28.80 36.28 -26.14
N PRO A 39 -28.22 35.09 -25.82
CA PRO A 39 -28.74 33.77 -26.17
C PRO A 39 -30.04 33.37 -25.47
N GLY A 40 -30.31 33.90 -24.28
CA GLY A 40 -31.53 33.60 -23.57
C GLY A 40 -32.73 34.44 -24.05
N CYS A 41 -32.48 35.52 -24.78
CA CYS A 41 -33.48 36.22 -25.59
C CYS A 41 -33.92 35.48 -26.87
N SER A 42 -35.10 34.87 -26.87
CA SER A 42 -35.65 34.24 -28.10
C SER A 42 -36.02 35.25 -29.19
N ASN A 43 -36.45 36.47 -28.80
CA ASN A 43 -36.80 37.58 -29.69
C ASN A 43 -36.89 38.93 -28.93
N SER A 44 -36.84 40.06 -29.63
CA SER A 44 -36.98 41.42 -29.03
C SER A 44 -38.29 41.72 -28.27
N ARG A 45 -39.23 40.76 -28.19
CA ARG A 45 -40.46 40.89 -27.40
C ARG A 45 -40.52 39.91 -26.23
N ASP A 46 -39.45 39.14 -26.00
CA ASP A 46 -39.37 38.21 -24.89
C ASP A 46 -39.43 38.94 -23.54
N ASN A 47 -39.93 38.24 -22.51
CA ASN A 47 -40.10 38.82 -21.18
C ASN A 47 -38.99 38.43 -20.20
N THR A 48 -38.05 37.59 -20.62
CA THR A 48 -36.91 37.11 -19.83
C THR A 48 -35.67 37.15 -20.70
N GLU A 49 -34.52 37.41 -20.07
CA GLU A 49 -33.20 37.24 -20.68
C GLU A 49 -32.66 35.83 -20.47
N ILE A 50 -33.29 35.02 -19.62
CA ILE A 50 -33.01 33.57 -19.48
C ILE A 50 -33.70 32.70 -20.54
N SER A 51 -33.11 31.54 -20.85
CA SER A 51 -33.68 30.49 -21.71
C SER A 51 -33.66 29.09 -21.09
N ALA A 52 -34.86 28.48 -21.02
CA ALA A 52 -35.07 27.11 -20.55
C ALA A 52 -34.35 25.98 -21.35
N THR A 53 -33.64 26.31 -22.43
CA THR A 53 -32.85 25.34 -23.19
C THR A 53 -31.35 25.43 -22.91
N LEU A 54 -30.91 26.46 -22.20
CA LEU A 54 -29.53 26.68 -21.83
C LEU A 54 -29.40 26.29 -20.37
N VAL A 55 -28.55 25.31 -20.07
CA VAL A 55 -28.43 24.77 -18.71
C VAL A 55 -28.00 25.90 -17.76
N CYS A 56 -26.91 26.58 -18.12
CA CYS A 56 -26.35 27.72 -17.39
C CYS A 56 -27.08 29.07 -17.56
N ASP A 57 -28.34 29.06 -17.98
CA ASP A 57 -29.14 30.28 -18.20
C ASP A 57 -30.65 29.98 -18.15
N ASN A 58 -31.07 28.93 -17.41
CA ASN A 58 -32.49 28.57 -17.33
C ASN A 58 -33.17 29.02 -16.03
N GLY A 59 -32.43 29.55 -15.06
CA GLY A 59 -32.95 30.00 -13.79
C GLY A 59 -33.14 28.88 -12.75
N LEU A 60 -32.62 27.68 -13.01
CA LEU A 60 -32.72 26.51 -12.13
C LEU A 60 -31.32 25.99 -11.84
N ASP A 61 -31.15 25.63 -10.58
CA ASP A 61 -30.03 24.86 -10.04
C ASP A 61 -30.21 23.41 -10.49
N GLU A 62 -29.29 22.90 -11.30
CA GLU A 62 -29.39 21.55 -11.84
C GLU A 62 -29.29 20.50 -10.72
N VAL A 63 -30.08 19.42 -10.83
CA VAL A 63 -30.17 18.41 -9.75
C VAL A 63 -28.89 17.62 -9.51
N ASN A 64 -27.94 17.72 -10.43
CA ASN A 64 -26.63 17.10 -10.39
C ASN A 64 -25.52 18.13 -10.10
N ASP A 65 -25.90 19.32 -9.64
CA ASP A 65 -25.03 20.38 -9.11
C ASP A 65 -25.51 20.69 -7.68
N ALA A 66 -24.70 20.37 -6.68
CA ALA A 66 -25.11 20.34 -5.28
C ALA A 66 -24.89 21.67 -4.51
N ASP A 67 -24.43 22.73 -5.18
CA ASP A 67 -23.95 23.95 -4.53
C ASP A 67 -25.03 25.03 -4.27
N ALA A 68 -26.23 24.82 -4.83
CA ALA A 68 -27.39 25.70 -4.77
C ALA A 68 -27.21 27.07 -5.44
N VAL A 69 -26.25 27.19 -6.36
CA VAL A 69 -25.95 28.35 -7.18
C VAL A 69 -26.25 28.01 -8.63
N ALA A 70 -27.37 28.54 -9.13
CA ALA A 70 -27.73 28.39 -10.54
C ALA A 70 -27.08 29.45 -11.44
N ASP A 71 -26.86 29.04 -12.69
CA ASP A 71 -26.61 29.84 -13.89
C ASP A 71 -25.31 30.68 -13.92
N PHE A 72 -24.88 30.96 -15.15
CA PHE A 72 -23.79 31.89 -15.42
C PHE A 72 -24.18 33.32 -15.05
N ARG A 73 -23.38 33.96 -14.17
CA ARG A 73 -23.45 35.41 -13.91
C ARG A 73 -22.06 36.00 -13.76
N LEU A 74 -21.91 37.27 -14.12
CA LEU A 74 -20.63 38.00 -13.94
C LEU A 74 -20.20 38.17 -12.48
N SER A 75 -21.13 37.99 -11.52
CA SER A 75 -20.86 38.06 -10.10
C SER A 75 -21.81 37.13 -9.34
N ASN A 76 -21.24 36.22 -8.53
CA ASN A 76 -22.00 35.18 -7.82
C ASN A 76 -22.88 34.34 -8.77
N GLY A 77 -22.36 34.09 -9.97
CA GLY A 77 -22.85 33.01 -10.81
C GLY A 77 -22.27 31.69 -10.33
N ASP A 78 -22.86 30.62 -10.84
CA ASP A 78 -22.33 29.29 -10.68
C ASP A 78 -20.89 29.21 -11.25
N ALA A 79 -20.02 28.50 -10.54
CA ALA A 79 -18.66 28.21 -10.96
C ALA A 79 -18.61 27.11 -12.05
N GLY A 80 -19.61 26.23 -12.12
CA GLY A 80 -19.71 25.16 -13.12
C GLY A 80 -20.08 25.69 -14.49
N CYS A 81 -20.77 26.81 -14.52
CA CYS A 81 -20.99 27.57 -15.74
C CYS A 81 -19.75 28.38 -16.16
N THR A 82 -19.06 27.93 -17.21
CA THR A 82 -17.98 28.74 -17.83
C THR A 82 -18.51 29.80 -18.81
N SER A 83 -19.76 29.63 -19.27
CA SER A 83 -20.49 30.57 -20.11
C SER A 83 -22.00 30.30 -20.08
N VAL A 84 -22.82 31.23 -20.56
CA VAL A 84 -24.28 31.10 -20.70
C VAL A 84 -24.71 29.94 -21.62
N THR A 85 -23.81 29.46 -22.48
CA THR A 85 -24.08 28.35 -23.40
C THR A 85 -23.44 27.04 -22.95
N ASP A 86 -22.87 27.01 -21.74
CA ASP A 86 -22.31 25.79 -21.20
C ASP A 86 -23.41 24.73 -20.99
N SER A 87 -23.01 23.47 -21.02
CA SER A 87 -23.93 22.33 -21.08
C SER A 87 -24.23 21.69 -19.71
N ASN A 88 -23.53 22.11 -18.66
CA ASN A 88 -23.67 21.64 -17.29
C ASN A 88 -23.31 22.77 -16.30
N GLU A 89 -23.84 22.65 -15.09
CA GLU A 89 -23.54 23.53 -13.93
C GLU A 89 -22.57 22.86 -12.95
N VAL A 90 -21.99 21.71 -13.33
CA VAL A 90 -21.07 20.96 -12.46
C VAL A 90 -19.66 21.51 -12.60
N ASN A 91 -19.08 22.01 -11.51
CA ASN A 91 -17.77 22.65 -11.52
C ASN A 91 -16.64 21.73 -11.03
N ALA A 92 -16.95 20.85 -10.09
CA ALA A 92 -15.96 20.03 -9.43
C ALA A 92 -16.46 18.61 -9.21
N ILE A 93 -15.70 17.86 -8.42
CA ILE A 93 -15.99 16.47 -8.11
C ILE A 93 -17.02 16.45 -6.96
N CYS A 94 -16.74 17.28 -5.95
CA CYS A 94 -17.52 17.53 -4.73
C CYS A 94 -18.87 18.25 -4.89
N ASP A 95 -19.39 18.38 -6.11
CA ASP A 95 -20.71 18.94 -6.40
C ASP A 95 -21.50 18.13 -7.45
N ASP A 96 -20.99 16.99 -7.93
CA ASP A 96 -21.55 16.27 -9.07
C ASP A 96 -22.54 15.15 -8.72
N THR A 97 -22.76 14.90 -7.42
CA THR A 97 -23.66 13.85 -6.88
C THR A 97 -23.17 12.42 -7.08
N ILE A 98 -21.91 12.24 -7.45
CA ILE A 98 -21.25 10.96 -7.69
C ILE A 98 -20.06 10.85 -6.74
N ASP A 99 -20.15 9.95 -5.77
CA ASP A 99 -19.02 9.46 -4.95
C ASP A 99 -18.01 8.79 -5.88
N ASN A 100 -16.92 9.49 -6.20
CA ASN A 100 -16.12 9.19 -7.36
C ASN A 100 -14.60 9.34 -7.25
N LEU A 101 -13.97 9.68 -6.14
CA LEU A 101 -12.52 9.49 -5.98
C LEU A 101 -12.13 8.69 -4.75
N ASP A 102 -13.11 8.46 -3.89
CA ASP A 102 -13.05 7.64 -2.69
C ASP A 102 -14.18 6.58 -2.73
N THR A 103 -14.46 5.91 -1.61
CA THR A 103 -15.42 4.80 -1.58
C THR A 103 -16.32 4.76 -0.34
N ASP A 104 -16.51 5.91 0.32
CA ASP A 104 -17.17 6.00 1.62
C ASP A 104 -18.72 6.06 1.52
N ASN A 105 -19.27 6.20 0.30
CA ASN A 105 -20.69 6.40 -0.03
C ASN A 105 -21.26 7.77 0.35
N ILE A 106 -20.40 8.76 0.50
CA ILE A 106 -20.66 10.18 0.65
C ILE A 106 -19.99 10.83 -0.56
N ALA A 107 -20.73 11.66 -1.29
CA ALA A 107 -20.30 12.11 -2.61
C ALA A 107 -19.81 13.55 -2.65
N ASP A 108 -20.32 14.39 -1.75
CA ASP A 108 -20.22 15.83 -1.94
C ASP A 108 -20.18 16.59 -0.62
N TYR A 109 -19.68 17.82 -0.72
CA TYR A 109 -19.79 18.83 0.32
C TYR A 109 -21.27 19.09 0.67
N PRO A 110 -21.63 19.34 1.95
CA PRO A 110 -20.78 19.47 3.15
C PRO A 110 -20.65 18.19 3.97
N ASN A 111 -21.12 17.07 3.46
CA ASN A 111 -21.24 15.85 4.25
C ASN A 111 -20.00 14.98 4.13
N ASP A 112 -19.37 15.03 2.96
CA ASP A 112 -18.09 14.41 2.62
C ASP A 112 -16.93 15.16 3.32
N LEU A 113 -15.95 14.43 3.88
CA LEU A 113 -14.83 15.02 4.60
C LEU A 113 -13.62 15.32 3.68
N GLY A 114 -13.46 14.58 2.59
CA GLY A 114 -12.50 14.81 1.52
C GLY A 114 -12.81 16.10 0.77
N CYS A 115 -14.09 16.46 0.66
CA CYS A 115 -14.51 17.73 0.09
C CYS A 115 -14.34 18.93 1.04
N SER A 116 -13.40 19.84 0.74
CA SER A 116 -13.25 21.09 1.50
C SER A 116 -14.24 22.20 1.08
N SER A 117 -14.84 22.08 -0.11
CA SER A 117 -15.85 22.99 -0.67
C SER A 117 -16.54 22.37 -1.89
N TYR A 118 -17.66 22.93 -2.34
CA TYR A 118 -18.31 22.57 -3.62
C TYR A 118 -17.42 22.77 -4.86
N SER A 119 -16.33 23.54 -4.77
CA SER A 119 -15.37 23.74 -5.86
C SER A 119 -14.10 22.88 -5.74
N ASP A 120 -14.09 21.98 -4.75
CA ASP A 120 -12.95 21.10 -4.51
C ASP A 120 -12.93 19.93 -5.51
N ASN A 121 -11.73 19.54 -5.95
CA ASN A 121 -11.54 18.50 -6.97
C ASN A 121 -10.94 17.22 -6.37
N ASP A 122 -11.12 17.03 -5.07
CA ASP A 122 -10.60 15.93 -4.28
C ASP A 122 -11.68 15.49 -3.28
N GLU A 123 -12.11 14.22 -3.34
CA GLU A 123 -13.06 13.58 -2.41
C GLU A 123 -12.35 12.63 -1.43
N ILE A 124 -11.02 12.54 -1.49
CA ILE A 124 -10.28 11.58 -0.66
C ILE A 124 -10.23 12.07 0.80
N ASP A 125 -10.81 11.31 1.73
CA ASP A 125 -10.83 11.62 3.16
C ASP A 125 -9.48 11.35 3.85
N GLY A 126 -8.75 10.36 3.36
CA GLY A 126 -7.58 9.77 4.02
C GLY A 126 -6.66 9.01 3.07
N ALA A 127 -5.88 8.09 3.63
CA ALA A 127 -5.11 7.14 2.83
C ALA A 127 -5.97 5.89 2.55
N CYS A 128 -6.85 5.56 3.50
CA CYS A 128 -7.71 4.38 3.51
C CYS A 128 -8.94 4.41 2.60
N ASP A 129 -8.98 5.34 1.66
CA ASP A 129 -10.00 5.52 0.65
C ASP A 129 -9.45 6.10 -0.67
N ASP A 130 -8.12 6.17 -0.85
CA ASP A 130 -7.50 6.79 -2.01
C ASP A 130 -7.19 5.80 -3.15
N THR A 131 -7.50 4.52 -2.95
CA THR A 131 -7.24 3.40 -3.87
C THR A 131 -5.76 3.09 -4.12
N LEU A 132 -4.87 3.62 -3.28
CA LEU A 132 -3.42 3.43 -3.34
C LEU A 132 -2.92 2.65 -2.13
N ASP A 133 -2.31 1.50 -2.43
CA ASP A 133 -1.60 0.66 -1.47
C ASP A 133 -0.22 1.27 -1.16
N SER A 134 -0.18 2.37 -0.41
CA SER A 134 0.96 3.30 -0.43
C SER A 134 1.75 3.36 0.86
N LEU A 135 1.12 3.09 2.01
CA LEU A 135 1.75 3.16 3.32
C LEU A 135 2.24 1.79 3.83
N ASP A 136 1.53 0.69 3.56
CA ASP A 136 1.87 -0.65 4.08
C ASP A 136 2.19 -1.72 3.02
N ARG A 137 1.61 -1.63 1.80
CA ARG A 137 1.93 -2.49 0.62
C ARG A 137 1.50 -3.94 0.76
N ASP A 138 0.51 -4.23 1.59
CA ASP A 138 0.07 -5.59 1.87
C ASP A 138 -0.92 -6.16 0.82
N ASN A 139 -1.29 -5.34 -0.18
CA ASN A 139 -2.31 -5.57 -1.24
C ASN A 139 -3.76 -5.56 -0.75
N LEU A 140 -4.00 -5.30 0.52
CA LEU A 140 -5.16 -4.55 0.97
C LEU A 140 -4.85 -3.06 0.68
N ILE A 141 -5.90 -2.26 0.55
CA ILE A 141 -5.74 -0.91 -0.03
C ILE A 141 -6.57 0.04 0.80
N ASP A 142 -7.86 -0.25 0.87
CA ASP A 142 -8.82 0.64 1.50
C ASP A 142 -9.71 -0.10 2.49
N TYR A 143 -10.30 0.68 3.39
CA TYR A 143 -11.39 0.21 4.24
C TYR A 143 -12.57 -0.30 3.35
N PRO A 144 -13.29 -1.38 3.74
CA PRO A 144 -13.17 -2.18 4.97
C PRO A 144 -12.31 -3.43 4.81
N SER A 145 -11.63 -3.56 3.67
CA SER A 145 -10.88 -4.79 3.36
C SER A 145 -9.52 -4.78 4.01
N ASP A 146 -8.95 -3.58 4.13
CA ASP A 146 -7.71 -3.28 4.82
C ASP A 146 -7.89 -3.29 6.35
N LEU A 147 -6.95 -3.94 7.05
CA LEU A 147 -6.94 -4.09 8.50
C LEU A 147 -6.18 -2.95 9.22
N GLY A 148 -5.26 -2.28 8.52
CA GLY A 148 -4.60 -1.07 9.00
C GLY A 148 -5.53 0.12 9.03
N CYS A 149 -6.54 0.11 8.17
CA CYS A 149 -7.56 1.15 8.11
C CYS A 149 -8.65 1.01 9.19
N ALA A 150 -8.76 1.97 10.11
CA ALA A 150 -9.84 1.99 11.09
C ALA A 150 -11.19 2.48 10.51
N ASN A 151 -11.16 3.30 9.45
CA ASN A 151 -12.29 3.86 8.71
C ASN A 151 -11.80 4.52 7.40
N TYR A 152 -12.70 4.98 6.53
CA TYR A 152 -12.37 5.65 5.25
C TYR A 152 -11.45 6.87 5.44
N ALA A 153 -11.76 7.75 6.40
CA ALA A 153 -10.93 8.92 6.73
C ALA A 153 -9.63 8.64 7.52
N ASP A 154 -9.24 7.38 7.68
CA ASP A 154 -7.99 7.04 8.34
C ASP A 154 -6.79 7.35 7.43
N ASN A 155 -5.70 7.83 8.02
CA ASN A 155 -4.48 8.20 7.31
C ASN A 155 -3.34 7.20 7.56
N ASN A 156 -3.67 6.04 8.13
CA ASN A 156 -2.73 4.99 8.47
C ASN A 156 -3.25 3.66 7.94
N GLU A 157 -2.51 3.06 7.02
CA GLU A 157 -2.76 1.69 6.52
C GLU A 157 -1.84 0.68 7.23
N ILE A 158 -0.97 1.12 8.13
CA ILE A 158 0.00 0.25 8.80
C ILE A 158 -0.70 -0.60 9.87
N ASP A 159 -0.57 -1.91 9.75
CA ASP A 159 -1.19 -2.91 10.63
C ASP A 159 -0.21 -4.01 11.08
N GLY A 160 0.90 -4.16 10.36
CA GLY A 160 2.00 -5.07 10.64
C GLY A 160 3.17 -4.44 11.40
N MET A 161 4.22 -5.22 11.57
CA MET A 161 5.57 -4.73 11.92
C MET A 161 6.49 -4.72 10.69
N CYS A 162 6.04 -5.29 9.57
CA CYS A 162 6.83 -5.46 8.34
C CYS A 162 6.51 -4.42 7.26
N ASP A 163 5.81 -3.35 7.68
CA ASP A 163 5.19 -2.32 6.86
C ASP A 163 5.26 -0.92 7.50
N ASP A 164 5.91 -0.78 8.67
CA ASP A 164 5.95 0.46 9.44
C ASP A 164 7.28 1.23 9.33
N SER A 165 8.25 0.68 8.59
CA SER A 165 9.60 1.20 8.44
C SER A 165 10.37 1.37 9.75
N VAL A 166 10.04 0.55 10.74
CA VAL A 166 10.68 0.49 12.04
C VAL A 166 11.13 -0.94 12.33
N ASP A 167 12.46 -1.10 12.37
CA ASP A 167 13.15 -2.22 13.02
C ASP A 167 12.57 -2.45 14.44
N ASP A 168 11.80 -3.53 14.62
CA ASP A 168 11.29 -3.91 15.94
C ASP A 168 12.46 -4.31 16.82
N ALA A 169 12.51 -3.75 18.02
CA ALA A 169 13.61 -4.00 18.94
C ALA A 169 13.63 -5.42 19.54
N SER A 170 12.84 -6.35 19.00
CA SER A 170 12.71 -7.72 19.48
C SER A 170 13.60 -8.73 18.74
N ASP A 171 14.04 -8.42 17.52
CA ASP A 171 15.08 -9.14 16.79
C ASP A 171 16.49 -8.56 17.09
N LEU A 172 17.52 -9.08 16.42
CA LEU A 172 18.93 -8.78 16.72
C LEU A 172 19.67 -8.09 15.56
N ASP A 173 18.95 -7.63 14.55
CA ASP A 173 19.55 -6.93 13.43
C ASP A 173 19.23 -5.42 13.38
N VAL A 174 19.20 -4.84 12.19
CA VAL A 174 18.90 -3.42 11.93
C VAL A 174 18.06 -3.25 10.66
N LEU A 175 17.53 -4.36 10.15
CA LEU A 175 16.73 -4.47 8.96
C LEU A 175 15.28 -4.18 9.35
N ALA A 176 14.45 -3.90 8.35
CA ALA A 176 13.06 -3.58 8.56
C ALA A 176 12.29 -3.85 7.28
N ASP A 177 11.00 -4.13 7.43
CA ASP A 177 10.04 -4.34 6.35
C ASP A 177 10.52 -5.38 5.32
N ALA A 178 10.27 -5.15 4.03
CA ALA A 178 10.73 -5.98 2.92
C ALA A 178 12.27 -6.14 2.77
N SER A 179 13.06 -5.38 3.55
CA SER A 179 14.51 -5.61 3.61
C SER A 179 14.88 -6.59 4.73
N ASP A 180 13.96 -6.83 5.65
CA ASP A 180 14.07 -7.78 6.73
C ASP A 180 13.75 -9.21 6.27
N PRO A 181 14.67 -10.16 6.47
CA PRO A 181 14.44 -11.57 6.19
C PRO A 181 13.34 -12.24 7.04
N GLY A 182 13.06 -11.72 8.24
CA GLY A 182 11.94 -12.15 9.08
C GLY A 182 10.57 -11.69 8.59
N CYS A 183 10.52 -10.80 7.58
CA CYS A 183 9.29 -10.38 6.94
C CYS A 183 8.95 -11.25 5.72
N SER A 184 8.00 -12.18 5.90
CA SER A 184 7.46 -13.00 4.83
C SER A 184 6.27 -12.35 4.10
N SER A 185 5.58 -11.44 4.80
CA SER A 185 4.43 -10.63 4.37
C SER A 185 4.48 -9.26 5.05
N PHE A 186 3.90 -8.23 4.43
CA PHE A 186 3.79 -6.89 5.01
C PHE A 186 2.94 -6.86 6.29
N SER A 187 1.89 -7.69 6.34
CA SER A 187 1.03 -7.89 7.52
C SER A 187 1.59 -8.84 8.60
N ASP A 188 2.87 -9.24 8.51
CA ASP A 188 3.49 -10.02 9.57
C ASP A 188 3.64 -9.18 10.83
N THR A 189 3.36 -9.80 11.98
CA THR A 189 3.35 -9.12 13.29
C THR A 189 4.70 -9.21 14.03
N SER A 190 5.76 -9.59 13.33
CA SER A 190 7.12 -9.70 13.85
C SER A 190 8.13 -9.78 12.71
N GLU A 191 9.30 -9.20 12.90
CA GLU A 191 10.43 -9.23 11.96
C GLU A 191 11.46 -10.32 12.34
N ILE A 192 11.06 -11.32 13.14
CA ILE A 192 11.98 -12.34 13.64
C ILE A 192 12.21 -13.44 12.59
N GLY A 193 13.42 -13.50 12.03
CA GLY A 193 13.87 -14.56 11.12
C GLY A 193 14.28 -15.88 11.80
N GLN A 194 14.45 -16.93 11.00
CA GLN A 194 14.82 -18.28 11.45
C GLN A 194 16.15 -18.32 12.22
N CYS A 195 17.07 -17.38 11.98
CA CYS A 195 18.36 -17.34 12.66
C CYS A 195 18.37 -16.51 13.96
N GLU A 196 17.19 -16.13 14.46
CA GLU A 196 17.00 -15.35 15.66
C GLU A 196 15.68 -15.65 16.42
N ASP A 197 14.90 -16.63 15.95
CA ASP A 197 13.63 -17.04 16.56
C ASP A 197 13.80 -17.96 17.78
N SER A 198 15.05 -18.30 18.14
CA SER A 198 15.37 -19.22 19.23
C SER A 198 14.83 -20.64 19.04
N LEU A 199 14.56 -21.04 17.79
CA LEU A 199 14.19 -22.38 17.38
C LEU A 199 15.35 -23.02 16.58
N ASP A 200 15.31 -24.36 16.52
CA ASP A 200 16.24 -25.19 15.75
C ASP A 200 15.45 -25.65 14.53
N ASN A 201 15.33 -24.79 13.51
CA ASN A 201 14.45 -24.98 12.37
C ASN A 201 14.97 -26.04 11.41
N ASP A 202 16.27 -26.31 11.41
CA ASP A 202 16.88 -27.37 10.60
C ASP A 202 17.07 -28.70 11.36
N GLY A 203 17.05 -28.68 12.69
CA GLY A 203 17.12 -29.85 13.56
C GLY A 203 18.54 -30.39 13.79
N ASP A 204 19.60 -29.62 13.48
CA ASP A 204 20.99 -30.00 13.63
C ASP A 204 21.48 -29.88 15.10
N GLY A 205 20.69 -29.19 15.94
CA GLY A 205 20.93 -28.99 17.37
C GLY A 205 21.67 -27.70 17.72
N PHE A 206 22.01 -26.88 16.73
CA PHE A 206 22.23 -25.45 16.85
C PHE A 206 20.86 -24.74 16.68
N ILE A 207 20.80 -23.43 16.88
CA ILE A 207 19.51 -22.73 17.03
C ILE A 207 19.60 -21.44 16.21
N ASP A 208 20.42 -20.50 16.68
CA ASP A 208 20.54 -19.19 16.06
C ASP A 208 22.01 -18.86 15.75
N TYR A 209 22.22 -17.73 15.08
CA TYR A 209 23.54 -17.13 14.90
C TYR A 209 24.33 -17.01 16.22
N LEU A 210 23.66 -16.57 17.31
CA LEU A 210 24.30 -16.42 18.63
C LEU A 210 24.67 -17.77 19.27
N TYR A 211 23.99 -18.84 18.90
CA TYR A 211 24.22 -20.19 19.40
C TYR A 211 25.14 -21.03 18.50
N LEU A 212 25.85 -20.36 17.58
CA LEU A 212 26.85 -20.93 16.69
C LEU A 212 26.29 -21.90 15.66
N ASP A 213 25.05 -21.67 15.22
CA ASP A 213 24.58 -22.25 13.98
C ASP A 213 25.50 -21.83 12.82
N SER A 214 25.84 -22.78 11.96
CA SER A 214 26.74 -22.52 10.83
C SER A 214 26.05 -22.03 9.57
N LYS A 215 24.73 -22.25 9.47
CA LYS A 215 23.88 -21.85 8.35
C LYS A 215 23.45 -20.42 8.51
N CYS A 216 23.25 -19.98 9.75
CA CYS A 216 23.14 -18.57 10.07
C CYS A 216 24.47 -17.84 9.91
N THR A 217 24.57 -16.98 8.90
CA THR A 217 25.78 -16.19 8.61
C THR A 217 25.77 -14.80 9.27
N SER A 218 24.59 -14.30 9.62
CA SER A 218 24.34 -13.05 10.35
C SER A 218 23.00 -13.12 11.10
N TYR A 219 22.65 -12.06 11.82
CA TYR A 219 21.31 -11.90 12.40
C TYR A 219 20.25 -11.70 11.31
N GLY A 220 20.52 -10.86 10.31
CA GLY A 220 19.70 -10.75 9.09
C GLY A 220 19.94 -11.84 8.05
N ASP A 221 20.11 -13.08 8.50
CA ASP A 221 20.03 -14.27 7.66
C ASP A 221 18.74 -15.01 8.03
N ASP A 222 18.02 -15.56 7.07
CA ASP A 222 16.79 -16.34 7.33
C ASP A 222 16.92 -17.78 6.80
N ASP A 223 18.13 -18.22 6.48
CA ASP A 223 18.38 -19.60 6.08
C ASP A 223 19.20 -20.33 7.14
N GLU A 224 18.50 -20.98 8.07
CA GLU A 224 19.09 -21.93 9.02
C GLU A 224 19.35 -23.30 8.36
N SER A 225 18.90 -23.52 7.11
CA SER A 225 19.09 -24.79 6.42
C SER A 225 20.40 -24.84 5.62
N PRO A 226 20.88 -26.05 5.27
CA PRO A 226 20.37 -27.38 5.62
C PRO A 226 20.92 -27.96 6.92
N ARG A 227 20.18 -28.93 7.47
CA ARG A 227 20.57 -29.76 8.62
C ARG A 227 21.96 -30.38 8.51
N ASP A 228 22.90 -29.89 9.32
CA ASP A 228 24.30 -30.29 9.30
C ASP A 228 24.88 -30.53 10.71
N PHE A 229 25.09 -31.79 11.10
CA PHE A 229 25.70 -32.12 12.39
C PHE A 229 26.61 -33.34 12.31
N CYS A 230 27.59 -33.43 13.23
CA CYS A 230 28.47 -34.59 13.36
C CYS A 230 28.53 -35.04 14.82
N ASN A 231 28.21 -36.31 15.06
CA ASN A 231 28.30 -36.95 16.36
C ASN A 231 29.25 -38.15 16.32
N ASP A 232 30.18 -38.18 17.27
CA ASP A 232 31.19 -39.22 17.43
C ASP A 232 31.03 -39.86 18.82
N ASN A 233 30.81 -41.17 18.84
CA ASN A 233 30.46 -41.90 20.07
C ASN A 233 31.65 -42.28 20.96
N ASP A 234 32.89 -42.23 20.48
CA ASP A 234 34.08 -42.61 21.25
C ASP A 234 35.06 -41.46 21.49
N GLY A 235 34.73 -40.28 20.97
CA GLY A 235 35.20 -38.98 21.45
C GLY A 235 36.48 -38.52 20.75
N GLY A 236 36.46 -38.52 19.42
CA GLY A 236 37.58 -38.11 18.59
C GLY A 236 38.44 -39.31 18.19
N ILE A 237 39.76 -39.12 18.18
CA ILE A 237 40.68 -40.19 17.75
C ILE A 237 40.93 -41.17 18.92
N ASN A 238 40.05 -42.16 19.10
CA ASN A 238 40.13 -43.23 20.11
C ASN A 238 40.28 -44.67 19.57
N VAL A 239 41.50 -45.01 19.16
CA VAL A 239 41.86 -46.31 18.55
C VAL A 239 41.57 -47.59 19.36
N ASN A 240 41.21 -47.48 20.64
CA ASN A 240 40.97 -48.64 21.51
C ASN A 240 39.47 -48.97 21.67
N THR A 241 38.60 -48.06 21.25
CA THR A 241 37.14 -48.22 21.28
C THR A 241 36.67 -48.46 19.84
N ILE A 242 35.47 -49.03 19.67
CA ILE A 242 34.88 -49.09 18.33
C ILE A 242 34.11 -47.79 18.17
N GLY A 243 34.69 -46.85 17.42
CA GLY A 243 34.07 -45.58 17.08
C GLY A 243 33.04 -45.72 15.97
N ILE A 244 31.96 -44.96 16.10
CA ILE A 244 30.98 -44.73 15.03
C ILE A 244 30.71 -43.23 15.00
N VAL A 245 30.92 -42.66 13.83
CA VAL A 245 30.57 -41.28 13.48
C VAL A 245 29.27 -41.29 12.69
N THR A 246 28.29 -40.53 13.16
CA THR A 246 26.96 -40.37 12.56
C THR A 246 26.62 -38.90 12.47
N GLY A 247 25.88 -38.51 11.44
CA GLY A 247 25.50 -37.11 11.25
C GLY A 247 24.75 -36.90 9.96
N ASP A 248 24.43 -35.66 9.66
CA ASP A 248 23.87 -35.20 8.40
C ASP A 248 24.81 -34.13 7.80
N ASP A 249 24.97 -34.13 6.47
CA ASP A 249 25.74 -33.15 5.69
C ASP A 249 24.92 -32.80 4.43
N GLU A 250 24.60 -31.54 4.26
CA GLU A 250 23.55 -31.02 3.37
C GLU A 250 22.22 -31.79 3.51
N SER A 251 21.78 -32.05 4.75
CA SER A 251 20.63 -32.92 5.07
C SER A 251 20.75 -34.37 4.59
N VAL A 252 21.95 -34.82 4.19
CA VAL A 252 22.22 -36.21 3.80
C VAL A 252 22.85 -36.96 4.96
N SER A 253 22.12 -37.93 5.50
CA SER A 253 22.63 -38.74 6.59
C SER A 253 23.83 -39.61 6.20
N PHE A 254 24.85 -39.59 7.05
CA PHE A 254 26.03 -40.44 6.95
C PHE A 254 26.26 -41.26 8.21
N SER A 255 26.95 -42.39 8.04
CA SER A 255 27.39 -43.25 9.14
C SER A 255 28.66 -43.98 8.76
N PHE A 256 29.73 -43.73 9.51
CA PHE A 256 31.04 -44.35 9.33
C PHE A 256 31.50 -44.98 10.62
N SER A 257 31.99 -46.22 10.53
CA SER A 257 32.55 -46.94 11.67
C SER A 257 34.04 -47.14 11.48
N ASP A 258 34.78 -47.12 12.57
CA ASP A 258 36.20 -47.46 12.57
C ASP A 258 36.46 -48.82 11.93
N THR A 259 37.46 -48.87 11.05
CA THR A 259 37.67 -50.02 10.19
C THR A 259 39.15 -50.38 10.11
N CYS A 260 39.45 -51.65 10.36
CA CYS A 260 40.80 -52.18 10.14
C CYS A 260 41.07 -52.27 8.63
N ILE A 261 42.11 -51.56 8.15
CA ILE A 261 42.61 -51.74 6.78
C ILE A 261 43.27 -53.12 6.67
N ASP A 262 44.10 -53.45 7.66
CA ASP A 262 44.77 -54.74 7.81
C ASP A 262 45.01 -55.03 9.31
N THR A 263 45.86 -56.00 9.63
CA THR A 263 46.17 -56.35 11.04
C THR A 263 47.00 -55.29 11.77
N THR A 264 47.50 -54.27 11.08
CA THR A 264 48.46 -53.27 11.57
C THR A 264 47.85 -51.86 11.61
N TYR A 265 47.01 -51.53 10.63
CA TYR A 265 46.44 -50.19 10.46
C TYR A 265 44.92 -50.18 10.68
N LEU A 266 44.50 -49.20 11.48
CA LEU A 266 43.12 -48.82 11.72
C LEU A 266 42.84 -47.49 11.00
N THR A 267 41.76 -47.40 10.24
CA THR A 267 41.17 -46.13 9.84
C THR A 267 40.20 -45.73 10.95
N GLU A 268 40.57 -44.66 11.63
CA GLU A 268 39.72 -44.00 12.62
C GLU A 268 38.87 -42.94 11.94
N TYR A 269 37.56 -42.95 12.18
CA TYR A 269 36.66 -41.86 11.82
C TYR A 269 36.38 -41.00 13.05
N TYR A 270 36.35 -39.68 12.88
CA TYR A 270 36.08 -38.75 13.97
C TYR A 270 35.44 -37.45 13.47
N CYS A 271 34.75 -36.72 14.35
CA CYS A 271 34.26 -35.37 14.07
C CYS A 271 35.35 -34.31 14.29
N GLY A 272 35.41 -33.30 13.42
CA GLY A 272 36.29 -32.14 13.57
C GLY A 272 35.97 -31.31 14.82
N TRP A 273 36.97 -30.63 15.40
CA TRP A 273 36.78 -29.78 16.59
C TRP A 273 36.40 -28.32 16.25
N TYR A 274 36.61 -27.92 15.00
CA TYR A 274 36.38 -26.57 14.48
C TYR A 274 36.14 -26.68 12.98
N SER A 275 34.88 -26.74 12.56
CA SER A 275 34.43 -26.50 11.18
C SER A 275 32.96 -26.89 11.17
N GLN A 276 31.98 -26.08 10.80
CA GLN A 276 31.66 -25.64 9.42
C GLN A 276 31.86 -26.69 8.30
N ASP A 277 32.51 -27.82 8.58
CA ASP A 277 32.65 -28.99 7.71
C ASP A 277 32.16 -30.15 8.59
N TYR A 278 30.91 -30.50 8.40
CA TYR A 278 30.21 -31.55 9.14
C TYR A 278 30.49 -32.94 8.59
N MET A 279 31.29 -33.01 7.52
CA MET A 279 31.82 -34.25 6.98
C MET A 279 32.72 -34.98 7.99
N PRO A 280 32.58 -36.31 8.11
CA PRO A 280 33.43 -37.12 8.98
C PRO A 280 34.87 -37.13 8.47
N LEU A 281 35.81 -36.79 9.36
CA LEU A 281 37.24 -36.89 9.07
C LEU A 281 37.73 -38.31 9.32
N SER A 282 38.83 -38.68 8.67
CA SER A 282 39.49 -39.96 8.94
C SER A 282 41.00 -39.85 9.07
N THR A 283 41.58 -40.72 9.88
CA THR A 283 43.04 -40.82 10.03
C THR A 283 43.47 -42.27 10.17
N ASN A 284 44.60 -42.61 9.56
CA ASN A 284 45.15 -43.96 9.66
C ASN A 284 46.10 -44.04 10.85
N ARG A 285 45.82 -44.96 11.78
CA ARG A 285 46.56 -45.17 13.02
C ARG A 285 47.18 -46.56 13.03
N THR A 286 48.38 -46.66 13.57
CA THR A 286 49.06 -47.93 13.80
C THR A 286 48.61 -48.53 15.12
N CYS A 287 48.05 -49.74 15.09
CA CYS A 287 47.72 -50.49 16.29
C CYS A 287 48.99 -51.08 16.88
N ILE A 288 49.60 -50.39 17.85
CA ILE A 288 50.73 -50.92 18.62
C ILE A 288 50.30 -51.03 20.08
N VAL A 289 49.85 -52.23 20.47
CA VAL A 289 49.50 -52.55 21.85
C VAL A 289 50.57 -53.49 22.39
N ASN A 290 51.37 -53.04 23.35
CA ASN A 290 52.41 -53.84 24.02
C ASN A 290 53.39 -54.57 23.08
N GLY A 291 53.70 -54.00 21.91
CA GLY A 291 54.66 -54.58 20.95
C GLY A 291 54.10 -55.61 19.99
N THR A 292 52.78 -55.85 20.01
CA THR A 292 52.07 -56.68 19.02
C THR A 292 51.18 -55.78 18.16
N THR A 293 51.20 -55.95 16.85
CA THR A 293 50.32 -55.21 15.93
C THR A 293 49.07 -56.03 15.65
N MET A 294 47.95 -55.65 16.26
CA MET A 294 46.67 -56.34 16.06
C MET A 294 45.53 -55.33 16.02
N CYS A 295 45.03 -55.06 14.82
CA CYS A 295 43.73 -54.46 14.61
C CYS A 295 42.69 -55.58 14.45
N SER A 296 41.59 -55.50 15.19
CA SER A 296 40.49 -56.46 15.08
C SER A 296 39.15 -55.78 15.33
N SER A 297 38.20 -55.98 14.43
CA SER A 297 36.82 -55.48 14.55
C SER A 297 36.74 -53.96 14.76
N GLY A 298 37.53 -53.18 14.03
CA GLY A 298 37.47 -51.71 14.07
C GLY A 298 38.09 -51.09 15.32
N ARG A 299 39.01 -51.79 15.99
CA ARG A 299 39.81 -51.24 17.10
C ARG A 299 41.16 -51.94 17.23
N CYS A 300 42.08 -51.31 17.93
CA CYS A 300 43.35 -51.90 18.35
C CYS A 300 43.17 -52.78 19.59
N VAL A 301 43.80 -53.95 19.59
CA VAL A 301 43.69 -54.99 20.64
C VAL A 301 45.03 -55.59 21.04
#